data_AF-A0A554WNP1-F1
#
_entry.id   AF-A0A554WNP1-F1
#
_cell.length_a   1.000
_cell.length_b   1.000
_cell.length_c   1.000
_cell.angle_alpha   90.00
_cell.angle_beta   90.00
_cell.angle_gamma   90.00
#
_symmetry.space_group_name_H-M   'P 1'
#
loop_
_entity.id
_entity.type
_entity.pdbx_description
1 polymer ?
#
loop_
_entity_poly.entity_id
_entity_poly.type
_entity_poly.pdbx_seq_one_letter_code
_entity_poly.pdbx_strand_id
1 'polypeptide(L)'
;MKVSLFDFQKDALAKLREALASARKSVSPDNQQVVAFSAPTGSGKTIMMTALFEAILDEPDDQLAWPLDWAPHPDAVILWVSDMPELNEQTRLKIESKSDKVYRVNQLITIDAHFDAPRLAGGRIYFVAPEIFITA
;
A
#
# COMPACT_ATOMS: atom_id res chain seq x y z
N MET A 1 6.51 -1.02 12.49
CA MET A 1 7.00 0.24 11.89
C MET A 1 8.23 0.78 12.63
N LYS A 2 9.19 1.38 11.90
CA LYS A 2 10.36 2.09 12.50
C LYS A 2 10.01 3.39 13.22
N VAL A 3 8.74 3.80 13.17
CA VAL A 3 8.22 5.02 13.78
C VAL A 3 6.90 4.74 14.48
N SER A 4 6.64 5.43 15.58
CA SER A 4 5.35 5.36 16.25
C SER A 4 4.30 6.22 15.53
N LEU A 5 3.10 5.66 15.40
CA LEU A 5 1.94 6.35 14.82
C LEU A 5 1.26 7.23 15.87
N PHE A 6 0.85 8.43 15.46
CA PHE A 6 -0.02 9.28 16.29
C PHE A 6 -1.43 8.68 16.37
N ASP A 7 -2.18 9.00 17.42
CA ASP A 7 -3.51 8.41 17.63
C ASP A 7 -4.49 8.73 16.49
N PHE A 8 -4.45 9.96 15.96
CA PHE A 8 -5.27 10.31 14.80
C PHE A 8 -4.91 9.49 13.54
N GLN A 9 -3.67 9.03 13.40
CA GLN A 9 -3.23 8.17 12.30
C GLN A 9 -3.74 6.74 12.49
N LYS A 10 -3.73 6.24 13.73
CA LYS A 10 -4.32 4.93 14.09
C LYS A 10 -5.82 4.93 13.82
N ASP A 11 -6.53 5.97 14.22
CA ASP A 11 -7.97 6.13 13.97
C ASP A 11 -8.29 6.18 12.48
N ALA A 12 -7.49 6.93 11.71
CA ALA A 12 -7.62 7.00 10.26
C ALA A 12 -7.38 5.63 9.59
N LEU A 13 -6.39 4.88 10.07
CA LEU A 13 -6.11 3.52 9.61
C LEU A 13 -7.21 2.53 9.96
N ALA A 14 -7.81 2.62 11.15
CA ALA A 14 -8.92 1.78 11.54
C ALA A 14 -10.13 1.97 10.61
N LYS A 15 -10.47 3.24 10.29
CA LYS A 15 -11.55 3.56 9.33
C LYS A 15 -11.22 3.07 7.92
N LEU A 16 -9.97 3.24 7.48
CA LEU A 16 -9.54 2.78 6.16
C LEU A 16 -9.60 1.25 6.05
N ARG A 17 -9.17 0.54 7.09
CA ARG A 17 -9.28 -0.92 7.20
C ARG A 17 -10.73 -1.38 7.09
N GLU A 18 -11.66 -0.73 7.79
CA GLU A 18 -13.10 -1.06 7.73
C GLU A 18 -13.67 -0.88 6.33
N ALA A 19 -13.32 0.24 5.68
CA ALA A 19 -13.73 0.49 4.29
C ALA A 19 -13.16 -0.57 3.34
N LEU A 20 -11.89 -0.96 3.49
CA LEU A 20 -11.26 -2.03 2.69
C LEU A 20 -11.90 -3.39 2.94
N ALA A 21 -12.21 -3.73 4.19
CA ALA A 21 -12.87 -4.99 4.54
C ALA A 21 -14.29 -5.06 3.93
N SER A 22 -15.01 -3.94 3.93
CA SER A 22 -16.33 -3.84 3.29
C SER A 22 -16.24 -3.95 1.77
N ALA A 23 -15.30 -3.23 1.16
CA ALA A 23 -15.03 -3.27 -0.27
C ALA A 23 -14.69 -4.70 -0.72
N ARG A 24 -13.80 -5.39 0.01
CA ARG A 24 -13.40 -6.76 -0.32
C ARG A 24 -14.55 -7.76 -0.29
N LYS A 25 -15.55 -7.57 0.58
CA LYS A 25 -16.77 -8.42 0.60
C LYS A 25 -17.70 -8.16 -0.58
N SER A 26 -17.60 -7.00 -1.20
CA SER A 26 -18.53 -6.52 -2.23
C SER A 26 -17.94 -6.56 -3.64
N VAL A 27 -16.62 -6.75 -3.77
CA VAL A 27 -15.93 -6.78 -5.06
C VAL A 27 -16.33 -8.00 -5.88
N SER A 28 -16.61 -7.77 -7.15
CA SER A 28 -16.87 -8.82 -8.14
C SER A 28 -16.36 -8.37 -9.52
N PRO A 29 -16.27 -9.26 -10.53
CA PRO A 29 -15.88 -8.87 -11.88
C PRO A 29 -16.67 -7.67 -12.42
N ASP A 30 -17.97 -7.59 -12.10
CA ASP A 30 -18.88 -6.54 -12.56
C ASP A 30 -19.00 -5.36 -11.58
N ASN A 31 -18.39 -5.44 -10.39
CA ASN A 31 -18.53 -4.44 -9.33
C ASN A 31 -17.20 -4.17 -8.62
N GLN A 32 -16.33 -3.42 -9.28
CA GLN A 32 -15.07 -2.96 -8.70
C GLN A 32 -15.33 -1.91 -7.60
N GLN A 33 -14.47 -1.89 -6.58
CA GLN A 33 -14.65 -1.03 -5.41
C GLN A 33 -13.60 0.07 -5.35
N VAL A 34 -13.99 1.25 -4.87
CA VAL A 34 -13.09 2.40 -4.67
C VAL A 34 -13.18 2.84 -3.22
N VAL A 35 -12.03 2.96 -2.56
CA VAL A 35 -11.92 3.50 -1.21
C VAL A 35 -11.12 4.79 -1.26
N ALA A 36 -11.75 5.91 -0.90
CA ALA A 36 -11.10 7.22 -0.90
C ALA A 36 -10.46 7.49 0.47
N PHE A 37 -9.17 7.85 0.46
CA PHE A 37 -8.45 8.26 1.66
C PHE A 37 -7.95 9.71 1.55
N SER A 38 -8.57 10.61 2.30
CA SER A 38 -8.18 12.03 2.35
C SER A 38 -7.59 12.39 3.71
N ALA A 39 -6.50 13.15 3.67
CA ALA A 39 -5.85 13.72 4.84
C ALA A 39 -5.04 14.97 4.38
N PRO A 40 -4.78 15.94 5.25
CA PRO A 40 -3.98 17.12 4.89
C PRO A 40 -2.53 16.77 4.52
N THR A 41 -1.88 17.56 3.66
CA THR A 41 -0.43 17.45 3.42
C THR A 41 0.33 17.63 4.74
N GLY A 42 1.36 16.83 4.97
CA GLY A 42 2.13 16.84 6.22
C GLY A 42 1.54 15.99 7.36
N SER A 43 0.29 15.50 7.24
CA SER A 43 -0.34 14.60 8.25
C SER A 43 0.27 13.19 8.32
N GLY A 44 1.20 12.86 7.43
CA GLY A 44 1.85 11.55 7.40
C GLY A 44 1.11 10.50 6.56
N LYS A 45 0.37 10.89 5.50
CA LYS A 45 -0.29 9.94 4.56
C LYS A 45 0.59 8.77 4.17
N THR A 46 1.83 9.03 3.75
CA THR A 46 2.75 7.96 3.35
C THR A 46 3.02 6.98 4.48
N ILE A 47 3.19 7.47 5.72
CA ILE A 47 3.43 6.62 6.89
C ILE A 47 2.22 5.73 7.16
N MET A 48 1.00 6.29 7.04
CA MET A 48 -0.23 5.51 7.17
C MET A 48 -0.33 4.46 6.05
N MET A 49 -0.07 4.82 4.80
CA MET A 49 -0.07 3.85 3.70
C MET A 49 0.98 2.75 3.91
N THR A 50 2.18 3.07 4.42
CA THR A 50 3.20 2.08 4.78
C THR A 50 2.68 1.08 5.81
N ALA A 51 2.10 1.58 6.91
CA ALA A 51 1.53 0.71 7.95
C ALA A 51 0.37 -0.16 7.42
N LEU A 52 -0.45 0.38 6.52
CA LEU A 52 -1.50 -0.39 5.86
C LEU A 52 -0.91 -1.49 4.96
N PHE A 53 0.12 -1.20 4.18
CA PHE A 53 0.74 -2.20 3.30
C PHE A 53 1.42 -3.30 4.09
N GLU A 54 2.08 -2.97 5.21
CA GLU A 54 2.59 -3.97 6.15
C GLU A 54 1.46 -4.86 6.66
N ALA A 55 0.35 -4.29 7.13
CA ALA A 55 -0.77 -5.07 7.62
C ALA A 55 -1.49 -5.89 6.53
N ILE A 56 -1.41 -5.49 5.26
CA ILE A 56 -1.95 -6.27 4.14
C ILE A 56 -1.03 -7.42 3.79
N LEU A 57 0.28 -7.20 3.70
CA LEU A 57 1.25 -8.21 3.24
C LEU A 57 1.70 -9.14 4.37
N ASP A 58 1.59 -8.69 5.61
CA ASP A 58 2.04 -9.36 6.82
C ASP A 58 1.15 -8.93 8.00
N GLU A 59 1.48 -9.31 9.21
CA GLU A 59 0.72 -8.93 10.40
C GLU A 59 0.74 -7.40 10.65
N PRO A 60 -0.36 -6.82 11.16
CA PRO A 60 -0.37 -5.41 11.56
C PRO A 60 0.72 -5.13 12.60
N ASP A 61 1.17 -3.88 12.66
CA ASP A 61 2.03 -3.41 13.74
C ASP A 61 1.29 -3.55 15.09
N ASP A 62 1.98 -4.00 16.15
CA ASP A 62 1.40 -4.17 17.50
C ASP A 62 0.79 -2.86 18.05
N GLN A 63 1.23 -1.70 17.56
CA GLN A 63 0.67 -0.39 17.89
C GLN A 63 -0.74 -0.17 17.30
N LEU A 64 -1.10 -0.94 16.28
CA LEU A 64 -2.41 -0.94 15.67
C LEU A 64 -3.24 -2.00 16.41
N ALA A 65 -4.18 -1.55 17.24
CA ALA A 65 -5.13 -2.41 17.95
C ALA A 65 -6.17 -3.02 16.99
N TRP A 66 -5.71 -3.69 15.95
CA TRP A 66 -6.54 -4.30 14.92
C TRP A 66 -7.15 -5.60 15.45
N PRO A 67 -8.33 -5.99 14.93
CA PRO A 67 -8.99 -7.21 15.37
C PRO A 67 -8.14 -8.46 15.18
N LEU A 68 -8.23 -9.40 16.13
CA LEU A 68 -7.51 -10.68 16.08
C LEU A 68 -7.92 -11.57 14.89
N ASP A 69 -9.07 -11.31 14.28
CA ASP A 69 -9.53 -11.99 13.07
C ASP A 69 -9.01 -11.34 11.77
N TRP A 70 -8.16 -10.31 11.87
CA TRP A 70 -7.44 -9.78 10.72
C TRP A 70 -6.49 -10.84 10.16
N ALA A 71 -6.68 -11.22 8.91
CA ALA A 71 -5.84 -12.17 8.20
C ALA A 71 -5.05 -11.44 7.10
N PRO A 72 -3.71 -11.44 7.14
CA PRO A 72 -2.90 -10.86 6.09
C PRO A 72 -3.04 -11.62 4.76
N HIS A 73 -2.59 -10.96 3.71
CA HIS A 73 -2.58 -11.41 2.33
C HIS A 73 -1.14 -11.33 1.79
N PRO A 74 -0.29 -12.30 2.14
CA PRO A 74 1.12 -12.29 1.76
C PRO A 74 1.34 -12.35 0.24
N ASP A 75 0.34 -12.79 -0.52
CA ASP A 75 0.38 -12.83 -1.99
C ASP A 75 -0.31 -11.62 -2.64
N ALA A 76 -0.73 -10.60 -1.89
CA ALA A 76 -1.37 -9.42 -2.46
C ALA A 76 -0.43 -8.68 -3.43
N VAL A 77 -1.02 -8.20 -4.53
CA VAL A 77 -0.35 -7.30 -5.47
C VAL A 77 -0.89 -5.90 -5.22
N ILE A 78 0.01 -4.99 -4.84
CA ILE A 78 -0.33 -3.59 -4.60
C ILE A 78 0.27 -2.77 -5.75
N LEU A 79 -0.56 -1.98 -6.42
CA LEU A 79 -0.10 -1.09 -7.49
C LEU A 79 -0.24 0.36 -7.02
N TRP A 80 0.89 1.04 -6.91
CA TRP A 80 0.99 2.46 -6.62
C TRP A 80 1.17 3.24 -7.92
N VAL A 81 0.17 4.05 -8.25
CA VAL A 81 0.17 4.89 -9.46
C VAL A 81 0.36 6.35 -9.04
N SER A 82 1.33 7.04 -9.64
CA SER A 82 1.45 8.50 -9.51
C SER A 82 1.95 9.16 -10.78
N ASP A 83 1.54 10.41 -11.01
CA ASP A 83 1.79 11.14 -12.26
C ASP A 83 3.25 11.54 -12.51
N MET A 84 4.13 11.38 -11.52
CA MET A 84 5.54 11.78 -11.63
C MET A 84 6.47 10.64 -11.19
N PRO A 85 7.38 10.14 -12.05
CA PRO A 85 8.34 9.12 -11.70
C PRO A 85 9.17 9.45 -10.45
N GLU A 86 9.54 10.72 -10.26
CA GLU A 86 10.30 11.16 -9.09
C GLU A 86 9.50 11.02 -7.78
N LEU A 87 8.17 11.20 -7.83
CA LEU A 87 7.29 10.99 -6.68
C LEU A 87 7.15 9.50 -6.35
N ASN A 88 7.16 8.63 -7.36
CA ASN A 88 7.21 7.18 -7.16
C ASN A 88 8.48 6.79 -6.40
N GLU A 89 9.64 7.23 -6.87
CA GLU A 89 10.93 6.91 -6.22
C GLU A 89 11.02 7.51 -4.81
N GLN A 90 10.60 8.76 -4.63
CA GLN A 90 10.55 9.38 -3.30
C GLN A 90 9.65 8.62 -2.34
N THR A 91 8.47 8.18 -2.81
CA THR A 91 7.53 7.41 -2.00
C THR A 91 8.09 6.04 -1.67
N ARG A 92 8.73 5.37 -2.65
CA ARG A 92 9.40 4.07 -2.47
C ARG A 92 10.46 4.14 -1.38
N LEU A 93 11.38 5.11 -1.46
CA LEU A 93 12.43 5.34 -0.47
C LEU A 93 11.84 5.69 0.92
N LYS A 94 10.73 6.43 0.94
CA LYS A 94 10.04 6.77 2.19
C LYS A 94 9.39 5.55 2.84
N ILE A 95 8.77 4.67 2.07
CA ILE A 95 8.23 3.39 2.56
C ILE A 95 9.37 2.53 3.11
N GLU A 96 10.46 2.36 2.34
CA GLU A 96 11.65 1.59 2.72
C GLU A 96 12.29 2.09 4.03
N SER A 97 12.38 3.41 4.20
CA SER A 97 12.98 4.02 5.41
C SER A 97 12.09 3.97 6.65
N LYS A 98 10.78 3.78 6.52
CA LYS A 98 9.80 3.80 7.65
C LYS A 98 9.28 2.43 8.02
N SER A 99 9.31 1.49 7.09
CA SER A 99 8.87 0.12 7.29
C SER A 99 9.92 -0.71 8.05
N ASP A 100 9.45 -1.59 8.94
CA ASP A 100 10.22 -2.64 9.62
C ASP A 100 9.70 -4.05 9.27
N LYS A 101 8.74 -4.20 8.34
CA LYS A 101 8.29 -5.52 7.87
C LYS A 101 8.47 -5.70 6.35
N VAL A 102 8.50 -4.61 5.58
CA VAL A 102 8.88 -4.60 4.16
C VAL A 102 10.42 -4.70 4.06
N TYR A 103 10.97 -5.85 4.46
CA TYR A 103 12.41 -6.08 4.62
C TYR A 103 13.10 -6.71 3.40
N ARG A 104 12.36 -7.15 2.39
CA ARG A 104 13.00 -7.61 1.16
C ARG A 104 12.95 -6.46 0.17
N VAL A 105 14.10 -5.89 -0.16
CA VAL A 105 14.29 -4.95 -1.29
C VAL A 105 13.53 -5.42 -2.55
N ASN A 106 13.33 -6.74 -2.70
CA ASN A 106 12.56 -7.39 -3.76
C ASN A 106 11.02 -7.27 -3.66
N GLN A 107 10.45 -6.58 -2.67
CA GLN A 107 9.01 -6.32 -2.57
C GLN A 107 8.61 -4.97 -3.13
N LEU A 108 9.51 -4.00 -3.22
CA LEU A 108 9.26 -2.67 -3.78
C LEU A 108 9.81 -2.62 -5.21
N ILE A 109 8.93 -2.73 -6.20
CA ILE A 109 9.34 -2.86 -7.61
C ILE A 109 8.92 -1.63 -8.40
N THR A 110 9.84 -0.98 -9.08
CA THR A 110 9.50 0.07 -10.05
C THR A 110 9.19 -0.58 -11.40
N ILE A 111 8.04 -0.25 -11.97
CA ILE A 111 7.68 -0.59 -13.35
C ILE A 111 8.13 0.58 -14.22
N ASP A 112 9.13 0.31 -15.05
CA ASP A 112 9.66 1.24 -16.06
C ASP A 112 9.54 0.64 -17.46
N ALA A 113 10.11 1.32 -18.46
CA ALA A 113 10.07 0.89 -19.86
C ALA A 113 10.76 -0.46 -20.14
N HIS A 114 11.58 -0.98 -19.22
CA HIS A 114 12.29 -2.26 -19.36
C HIS A 114 11.66 -3.36 -18.51
N PHE A 115 10.57 -3.07 -17.79
CA PHE A 115 9.86 -4.07 -17.01
C PHE A 115 9.20 -5.09 -17.95
N ASP A 116 9.77 -6.30 -17.99
CA ASP A 116 9.29 -7.40 -18.82
C ASP A 116 8.84 -8.56 -17.95
N ALA A 117 7.54 -8.59 -17.64
CA ALA A 117 6.89 -9.71 -16.99
C ALA A 117 5.44 -9.86 -17.47
N PRO A 118 4.98 -11.07 -17.80
CA PRO A 118 3.60 -11.29 -18.26
C PRO A 118 2.56 -11.10 -17.16
N ARG A 119 2.96 -11.17 -15.88
CA ARG A 119 2.10 -10.97 -14.71
C ARG A 119 2.91 -10.39 -13.55
N LEU A 120 2.23 -9.57 -12.73
CA LEU A 120 2.76 -9.10 -11.46
C LEU A 120 2.77 -10.27 -10.45
N ALA A 121 3.93 -10.55 -9.87
CA ALA A 121 4.04 -11.53 -8.79
C ALA A 121 3.45 -10.99 -7.49
N GLY A 122 2.83 -11.88 -6.71
CA GLY A 122 2.27 -11.59 -5.40
C GLY A 122 3.30 -11.19 -4.36
N GLY A 123 2.82 -10.55 -3.30
CA GLY A 123 3.61 -10.13 -2.15
C GLY A 123 4.47 -8.90 -2.38
N ARG A 124 4.07 -8.05 -3.35
CA ARG A 124 4.86 -6.91 -3.82
C ARG A 124 4.02 -5.65 -4.02
N ILE A 125 4.70 -4.52 -3.88
CA ILE A 125 4.23 -3.17 -4.15
C ILE A 125 4.94 -2.68 -5.41
N TYR A 126 4.18 -2.45 -6.47
CA TYR A 126 4.66 -1.97 -7.75
C TYR A 126 4.43 -0.46 -7.85
N PHE A 127 5.42 0.30 -8.26
CA PHE A 127 5.33 1.74 -8.50
C PHE A 127 5.36 2.00 -10.00
N VAL A 128 4.37 2.72 -10.53
CA VAL A 128 4.21 2.93 -11.96
C VAL A 128 3.76 4.36 -12.27
N ALA A 129 4.24 4.90 -13.38
CA ALA A 129 3.77 6.16 -13.93
C ALA A 129 2.69 5.90 -15.01
N PRO A 130 1.65 6.75 -15.13
CA PRO A 130 0.57 6.58 -16.09
C PRO A 130 1.03 6.38 -17.54
N GLU A 131 2.15 7.00 -17.92
CA GLU A 131 2.75 6.90 -19.27
C GLU A 131 3.05 5.46 -19.72
N ILE A 132 3.34 4.54 -18.79
CA ILE A 132 3.59 3.13 -19.09
C ILE A 132 2.32 2.41 -19.58
N PHE A 133 1.13 2.83 -19.12
CA PHE A 133 -0.13 2.19 -19.52
C PHE A 133 -0.58 2.59 -20.93
N ILE A 134 -0.09 3.71 -21.46
CA ILE A 134 -0.55 4.29 -22.72
C ILE A 134 0.27 3.77 -23.92
N THR A 135 1.42 3.15 -23.66
CA THR A 135 2.36 2.66 -24.68
C THR A 135 2.21 1.17 -25.02
N ALA A 136 1.23 0.47 -24.40
CA ALA A 136 0.96 -0.96 -24.61
C ALA A 136 -0.24 -1.23 -25.53
#